data_AF-A0A5N5I5N1-F1
#
_entry.id   AF-A0A5N5I5N1-F1
#
_cell.length_a   1.000
_cell.length_b   1.000
_cell.length_c   1.000
_cell.angle_alpha   90.00
_cell.angle_beta   90.00
_cell.angle_gamma   90.00
#
_symmetry.space_group_name_H-M   'P 1'
#
loop_
_entity.id
_entity.type
_entity.pdbx_description
1 polymer ?
#
loop_
_entity_poly.entity_id
_entity_poly.type
_entity_poly.pdbx_seq_one_letter_code
_entity_poly.pdbx_strand_id
1 'polypeptide(L)'
;MGTVVEPNNLKNKWVVRKLNEDGYEASLCKTSWVSSFRLPKSVEYTGGYEYVDVMVREKKNNNVEDGGKVTRLIVDMDFRSQFEVARPTQNYKQLKDALPTIFVGTEAKLDKIISLLCSAAKQSLRENGLVVPPWRKASYMQSKWLSKDCKKNSI
;
A
#
# COMPACT_ATOMS: atom_id res chain seq x y z
N MET A 1 -16.60 17.96 14.47
CA MET A 1 -15.25 17.53 14.90
C MET A 1 -14.37 17.52 13.67
N GLY A 2 -13.38 18.41 13.62
CA GLY A 2 -12.55 18.63 12.42
C GLY A 2 -11.82 17.36 12.03
N THR A 3 -11.90 17.00 10.76
CA THR A 3 -11.10 15.92 10.19
C THR A 3 -9.64 16.36 10.25
N VAL A 4 -8.86 15.71 11.12
CA VAL A 4 -7.40 15.81 11.07
C VAL A 4 -7.00 15.27 9.70
N VAL A 5 -6.66 16.18 8.79
CA VAL A 5 -6.14 15.83 7.46
C VAL A 5 -4.74 15.27 7.71
N GLU A 6 -4.59 13.95 7.63
CA GLU A 6 -3.27 13.32 7.73
C GLU A 6 -2.34 13.91 6.67
N PRO A 7 -1.08 14.24 7.00
CA PRO A 7 -0.15 14.93 6.08
C PRO A 7 0.12 14.16 4.77
N ASN A 8 -0.07 12.84 4.74
CA ASN A 8 0.02 12.05 3.51
C ASN A 8 -1.12 12.37 2.52
N ASN A 9 -2.26 12.85 3.01
CA ASN A 9 -3.40 13.21 2.17
C ASN A 9 -3.06 14.36 1.21
N LEU A 10 -2.37 15.40 1.69
CA LEU A 10 -1.99 16.54 0.85
C LEU A 10 -1.01 16.13 -0.26
N LYS A 11 -0.05 15.26 0.08
CA LYS A 11 0.95 14.78 -0.88
C LYS A 11 0.31 13.92 -1.97
N ASN A 12 -0.54 12.96 -1.59
CA ASN A 12 -1.24 12.11 -2.54
C ASN A 12 -2.14 12.92 -3.48
N LYS A 13 -2.87 13.91 -2.94
CA LYS A 13 -3.71 14.82 -3.76
C LYS A 13 -2.90 15.60 -4.79
N TRP A 14 -1.73 16.11 -4.38
CA TRP A 14 -0.84 16.84 -5.29
C TRP A 14 -0.33 15.92 -6.41
N VAL A 15 0.07 14.68 -6.08
CA VAL A 15 0.51 13.69 -7.08
C VAL A 15 -0.62 13.35 -8.05
N VAL A 16 -1.84 13.12 -7.56
CA VAL A 16 -3.01 12.86 -8.43
C VAL A 16 -3.24 14.01 -9.40
N ARG A 17 -3.28 15.26 -8.91
CA ARG A 17 -3.45 16.43 -9.77
C ARG A 17 -2.35 16.48 -10.83
N LYS A 18 -1.08 16.30 -10.44
CA LYS A 18 0.04 16.43 -11.36
C LYS A 18 0.03 15.34 -12.44
N LEU A 19 -0.29 14.11 -12.07
CA LEU A 19 -0.44 13.00 -13.02
C LEU A 19 -1.59 13.22 -14.00
N ASN A 20 -2.71 13.76 -13.51
CA ASN A 20 -3.85 14.12 -14.37
C ASN A 20 -3.49 15.25 -15.35
N GLU A 21 -2.75 16.27 -14.91
CA GLU A 21 -2.21 17.33 -15.78
C GLU A 21 -1.28 16.77 -16.87
N ASP A 22 -0.50 15.73 -16.54
CA ASP A 22 0.40 15.07 -17.47
C ASP A 22 -0.31 14.03 -18.37
N GLY A 23 -1.65 13.90 -18.25
CA GLY A 23 -2.49 13.06 -19.11
C GLY A 23 -2.64 11.60 -18.68
N TYR A 24 -2.21 11.25 -17.46
CA TYR A 24 -2.47 9.95 -16.87
C TYR A 24 -3.84 9.91 -16.19
N GLU A 25 -4.47 8.74 -16.16
CA GLU A 25 -5.70 8.53 -15.38
C GLU A 25 -5.30 8.16 -13.94
N ALA A 26 -5.23 9.16 -13.06
CA ALA A 26 -4.88 8.99 -11.66
C ALA A 26 -6.05 9.35 -10.73
N SER A 27 -6.19 8.58 -9.65
CA SER A 27 -7.21 8.81 -8.63
C SER A 27 -6.70 8.45 -7.25
N LEU A 28 -7.34 9.02 -6.22
CA LEU A 28 -7.04 8.69 -4.83
C LEU A 28 -7.84 7.46 -4.42
N CYS A 29 -7.17 6.36 -4.07
CA CYS A 29 -7.83 5.20 -3.53
C CYS A 29 -7.82 5.23 -2.00
N LYS A 30 -9.00 5.05 -1.41
CA LYS A 30 -9.17 4.82 0.03
C LYS A 30 -9.69 3.42 0.28
N THR A 31 -8.95 2.62 1.04
CA THR A 31 -9.39 1.31 1.50
C THR A 31 -9.80 1.41 2.97
N SER A 32 -10.84 0.66 3.33
CA SER A 32 -11.24 0.46 4.72
C SER A 32 -11.51 -1.02 4.93
N TRP A 33 -11.03 -1.60 6.03
CA TRP A 33 -11.23 -3.01 6.33
C TRP A 33 -11.49 -3.21 7.83
N VAL A 34 -12.25 -4.25 8.13
CA VAL A 34 -12.48 -4.69 9.51
C VAL A 34 -11.56 -5.87 9.77
N SER A 35 -10.75 -5.78 10.82
CA SER A 35 -9.92 -6.87 11.30
C SER A 35 -10.41 -7.30 12.67
N SER A 36 -10.94 -8.52 12.78
CA SER A 36 -11.39 -9.10 14.04
C SER A 36 -10.24 -9.87 14.71
N PHE A 37 -10.02 -9.63 16.00
CA PHE A 37 -9.13 -10.45 16.82
C PHE A 37 -9.92 -11.48 17.62
N ARG A 38 -9.38 -12.70 17.68
CA ARG A 38 -9.81 -13.72 18.64
C ARG A 38 -9.31 -13.35 20.03
N LEU A 39 -9.93 -12.34 20.63
CA LEU A 39 -9.90 -12.07 22.06
C LEU A 39 -11.26 -12.49 22.66
N PRO A 40 -11.37 -12.68 24.00
CA PRO A 40 -12.61 -13.13 24.65
C PRO A 40 -13.81 -12.19 24.43
N LYS A 41 -13.55 -10.97 23.97
CA LYS A 41 -14.54 -10.04 23.42
C LYS A 41 -14.10 -9.72 22.00
N SER A 42 -14.98 -9.86 21.01
CA SER A 42 -14.72 -9.53 19.61
C SER A 42 -14.44 -8.02 19.49
N VAL A 43 -13.17 -7.62 19.61
CA VAL A 43 -12.75 -6.26 19.31
C VAL A 43 -12.46 -6.20 17.82
N GLU A 44 -13.31 -5.47 17.11
CA GLU A 44 -13.12 -5.12 15.71
C GLU A 44 -12.20 -3.90 15.62
N TYR A 45 -11.16 -4.00 14.80
CA TYR A 45 -10.31 -2.86 14.45
C TYR A 45 -10.61 -2.47 13.02
N THR A 46 -11.10 -1.25 12.84
CA THR A 46 -11.23 -0.63 11.52
C THR A 46 -9.90 -0.02 11.11
N GLY A 47 -9.30 -0.58 10.07
CA GLY A 47 -8.15 0.03 9.40
C GLY A 47 -8.63 0.88 8.22
N GLY A 48 -7.96 2.00 7.99
CA GLY A 48 -8.11 2.82 6.80
C GLY A 48 -6.74 3.09 6.19
N TYR A 49 -6.66 3.12 4.86
CA TYR A 49 -5.43 3.50 4.17
C TYR A 49 -5.71 4.25 2.88
N GLU A 50 -4.80 5.13 2.50
CA GLU A 50 -4.91 5.96 1.31
C GLU A 50 -3.65 5.88 0.48
N TYR A 51 -3.82 5.67 -0.83
CA TYR A 51 -2.74 5.62 -1.80
C TYR A 51 -3.22 6.16 -3.15
N VAL A 52 -2.30 6.36 -4.09
CA VAL A 52 -2.62 6.85 -5.44
C VAL A 52 -2.72 5.67 -6.40
N ASP A 53 -3.81 5.62 -7.16
CA ASP A 53 -4.12 4.60 -8.15
C ASP A 53 -4.00 5.20 -9.55
N VAL A 54 -3.19 4.59 -10.41
CA VAL A 54 -2.89 5.12 -11.75
C VAL A 54 -3.13 4.05 -12.81
N MET A 55 -3.89 4.39 -13.84
CA MET A 55 -4.13 3.54 -15.01
C MET A 55 -3.24 4.02 -16.16
N VAL A 56 -2.28 3.18 -16.55
CA VAL A 56 -1.34 3.48 -17.65
C VAL A 56 -1.73 2.67 -18.88
N ARG A 57 -1.98 3.36 -19.99
CA ARG A 57 -2.22 2.72 -21.30
C ARG A 57 -0.89 2.59 -22.04
N GLU A 58 -0.52 1.38 -22.43
CA GLU A 58 0.63 1.18 -23.32
C GLU A 58 0.29 1.72 -24.71
N LYS A 59 1.05 2.72 -25.19
CA LYS A 59 1.00 3.16 -26.58
C LYS A 59 1.83 2.18 -27.40
N LYS A 60 1.18 1.27 -28.14
CA LYS A 60 1.91 0.50 -29.18
C LYS A 60 2.32 1.49 -30.28
N ASN A 61 3.59 1.46 -30.65
CA ASN A 61 4.06 2.17 -31.84
C ASN A 61 3.46 1.47 -33.07
N ASN A 62 2.74 2.25 -33.87
CA ASN A 62 2.29 2.01 -35.24
C ASN A 62 0.97 1.22 -35.43
N ASN A 63 -0.08 1.99 -35.76
CA ASN A 63 -1.16 1.68 -36.73
C ASN A 63 -1.99 0.41 -36.56
N VAL A 64 -2.43 0.08 -35.34
CA VAL A 64 -3.62 -0.79 -35.16
C VAL A 64 -4.46 -0.22 -34.02
N GLU A 65 -5.72 0.10 -34.30
CA GLU A 65 -6.75 0.55 -33.33
C GLU A 65 -7.21 -0.61 -32.42
N ASP A 66 -6.27 -1.31 -31.79
CA ASP A 66 -6.58 -2.31 -30.77
C ASP A 66 -6.26 -1.70 -29.41
N GLY A 67 -7.30 -1.54 -28.58
CA GLY A 67 -7.25 -0.87 -27.29
C GLY A 67 -6.06 -1.34 -26.45
N GLY A 68 -5.02 -0.51 -26.36
CA GLY A 68 -3.76 -0.86 -25.72
C GLY A 68 -3.93 -1.38 -24.30
N LYS A 69 -3.06 -2.31 -23.90
CA LYS A 69 -3.09 -2.94 -22.57
C LYS A 69 -3.06 -1.86 -21.48
N VAL A 70 -4.07 -1.87 -20.62
CA VAL A 70 -4.15 -1.00 -19.45
C VAL A 70 -3.48 -1.70 -18.28
N THR A 71 -2.43 -1.08 -17.75
CA THR A 71 -1.74 -1.55 -16.55
C THR A 71 -2.07 -0.65 -15.38
N ARG A 72 -2.60 -1.26 -14.31
CA ARG A 72 -2.85 -0.58 -13.03
C ARG A 72 -1.56 -0.51 -12.22
N LEU A 73 -1.22 0.69 -11.77
CA LEU A 73 -0.10 0.97 -10.87
C LEU A 73 -0.60 1.54 -9.56
N ILE A 74 0.02 1.10 -8.47
CA ILE A 74 -0.15 1.63 -7.13
C ILE A 74 1.04 2.51 -6.83
N VAL A 75 0.76 3.73 -6.38
CA VAL A 75 1.74 4.71 -5.94
C VAL A 75 1.52 4.99 -4.45
N ASP A 76 2.53 4.72 -3.66
CA ASP A 76 2.53 4.96 -2.22
C ASP A 76 3.73 5.84 -1.85
N MET A 77 3.45 7.01 -1.29
CA MET A 77 4.45 8.03 -1.02
C MET A 77 5.24 7.82 0.28
N ASP A 78 4.84 6.85 1.11
CA ASP A 78 5.47 6.57 2.39
C ASP A 78 5.54 5.06 2.65
N PHE A 79 5.90 4.31 1.61
CA PHE A 79 5.81 2.86 1.59
C PHE A 79 6.74 2.19 2.59
N ARG A 80 7.99 2.67 2.70
CA ARG A 80 9.00 2.08 3.60
C ARG A 80 8.56 2.12 5.07
N SER A 81 7.98 3.24 5.51
CA SER A 81 7.53 3.42 6.90
C SER A 81 6.45 2.40 7.28
N GLN A 82 5.68 1.94 6.28
CA GLN A 82 4.65 0.93 6.46
C GLN A 82 5.21 -0.42 6.89
N PHE A 83 6.52 -0.65 6.97
CA PHE A 83 7.13 -1.91 7.39
C PHE A 83 7.97 -1.81 8.68
N GLU A 84 7.86 -0.74 9.46
CA GLU A 84 8.63 -0.62 10.71
C GLU A 84 8.18 -1.60 11.80
N VAL A 85 9.12 -2.29 12.44
CA VAL A 85 8.86 -3.21 13.56
C VAL A 85 9.66 -2.82 14.79
N ALA A 86 9.17 -3.18 15.97
CA ALA A 86 9.90 -3.00 17.20
C ALA A 86 11.09 -3.97 17.25
N ARG A 87 12.28 -3.46 17.61
CA ARG A 87 13.52 -4.23 17.76
C ARG A 87 13.82 -5.08 16.51
N PRO A 88 14.01 -4.47 15.32
CA PRO A 88 14.30 -5.23 14.12
C PRO A 88 15.66 -5.92 14.25
N THR A 89 15.75 -7.16 13.76
CA THR A 89 17.04 -7.83 13.56
C THR A 89 17.83 -7.10 12.47
N GLN A 90 19.15 -7.27 12.45
CA GLN A 90 19.99 -6.59 11.46
C GLN A 90 19.60 -6.96 10.03
N ASN A 91 19.28 -8.23 9.78
CA ASN A 91 18.84 -8.73 8.48
C ASN A 91 17.51 -8.08 8.06
N TYR A 92 16.55 -7.97 8.98
CA TYR A 92 15.27 -7.32 8.68
C TYR A 92 15.44 -5.83 8.40
N LYS A 93 16.30 -5.16 9.18
CA LYS A 93 16.62 -3.75 8.99
C LYS A 93 17.20 -3.49 7.61
N GLN A 94 18.18 -4.28 7.17
CA GLN A 94 18.75 -4.18 5.82
C GLN A 94 17.72 -4.40 4.71
N LEU A 95 16.87 -5.42 4.85
CA LEU A 95 15.81 -5.71 3.89
C LEU A 95 14.81 -4.56 3.78
N LYS A 96 14.39 -3.98 4.91
CA LYS A 96 13.48 -2.83 4.95
C LYS A 96 14.14 -1.55 4.40
N ASP A 97 15.40 -1.30 4.74
CA ASP A 97 16.14 -0.11 4.29
C ASP A 97 16.42 -0.14 2.78
N ALA A 98 16.39 -1.32 2.15
CA ALA A 98 16.45 -1.48 0.70
C ALA A 98 15.14 -1.12 -0.03
N LEU A 99 14.01 -0.96 0.68
CA LEU A 99 12.73 -0.59 0.07
C LEU A 99 12.74 0.86 -0.37
N PRO A 100 12.11 1.21 -1.50
CA PRO A 100 11.95 2.61 -1.86
C PRO A 100 11.02 3.32 -0.87
N THR A 101 11.30 4.58 -0.57
CA THR A 101 10.38 5.43 0.23
C THR A 101 9.07 5.64 -0.53
N ILE A 102 9.17 5.90 -1.84
CA ILE A 102 8.02 6.02 -2.74
C ILE A 102 7.94 4.74 -3.57
N PHE A 103 6.88 3.97 -3.38
CA PHE A 103 6.63 2.78 -4.19
C PHE A 103 5.82 3.15 -5.43
N VAL A 104 6.23 2.61 -6.58
CA VAL A 104 5.45 2.61 -7.82
C VAL A 104 5.53 1.21 -8.40
N GLY A 105 4.40 0.54 -8.56
CA GLY A 105 4.40 -0.81 -9.10
C GLY A 105 3.02 -1.43 -9.26
N THR A 106 2.99 -2.60 -9.88
CA THR A 106 1.77 -3.39 -10.07
C THR A 106 1.33 -4.06 -8.77
N GLU A 107 0.06 -4.45 -8.70
CA GLU A 107 -0.49 -5.24 -7.59
C GLU A 107 0.31 -6.53 -7.34
N ALA A 108 0.70 -7.23 -8.41
CA ALA A 108 1.48 -8.46 -8.31
C ALA A 108 2.88 -8.23 -7.72
N LYS A 109 3.53 -7.10 -8.03
CA LYS A 109 4.82 -6.75 -7.44
C LYS A 109 4.66 -6.38 -5.97
N LEU A 110 3.62 -5.61 -5.65
CA LEU A 110 3.29 -5.20 -4.30
C LEU A 110 3.00 -6.40 -3.40
N ASP A 111 2.19 -7.35 -3.86
CA ASP A 111 1.84 -8.55 -3.12
C ASP A 111 3.06 -9.41 -2.74
N LYS A 112 3.99 -9.57 -3.69
CA LYS A 112 5.26 -10.28 -3.46
C LYS A 112 6.11 -9.58 -2.40
N ILE A 113 6.21 -8.25 -2.46
CA ILE A 113 6.97 -7.46 -1.49
C ILE A 113 6.33 -7.57 -0.09
N ILE A 114 5.01 -7.42 0.01
CA ILE A 114 4.28 -7.55 1.27
C ILE A 114 4.50 -8.94 1.87
N SER A 115 4.35 -9.99 1.07
CA SER A 115 4.54 -11.37 1.51
C SER A 115 5.94 -11.63 2.05
N LEU A 116 6.97 -11.19 1.31
CA LEU A 116 8.37 -11.30 1.71
C LEU A 116 8.64 -10.58 3.03
N LEU A 117 8.26 -9.30 3.12
CA LEU A 117 8.54 -8.48 4.29
C LEU A 117 7.74 -8.91 5.52
N CYS A 118 6.50 -9.34 5.36
CA CYS A 118 5.71 -9.84 6.50
C CYS A 118 6.29 -11.15 7.04
N SER A 119 6.83 -12.00 6.18
CA SER A 119 7.55 -13.21 6.59
C SER A 119 8.81 -12.87 7.38
N ALA A 120 9.64 -11.98 6.84
CA ALA A 120 10.87 -11.53 7.50
C ALA A 120 10.59 -10.77 8.81
N ALA A 121 9.54 -9.95 8.84
CA ALA A 121 9.09 -9.24 10.04
C ALA A 121 8.66 -10.22 11.13
N LYS A 122 7.89 -11.25 10.77
CA LYS A 122 7.46 -12.31 11.67
C LYS A 122 8.66 -13.05 12.27
N GLN A 123 9.67 -13.35 11.47
CA GLN A 123 10.91 -13.96 11.95
C GLN A 123 11.65 -13.03 12.92
N SER A 124 11.88 -11.78 12.52
CA SER A 124 12.54 -10.76 13.36
C SER A 124 11.86 -10.57 14.72
N LEU A 125 10.53 -10.51 14.74
CA LEU A 125 9.78 -10.34 15.98
C LEU A 125 9.90 -11.57 16.89
N ARG A 126 9.82 -12.78 16.32
CA ARG A 126 9.95 -14.04 17.06
C ARG A 126 11.33 -14.21 17.67
N GLU A 127 12.39 -13.88 16.94
CA GLU A 127 13.78 -13.92 17.45
C GLU A 127 13.97 -13.00 18.66
N ASN A 128 13.22 -11.90 18.73
CA ASN A 128 13.22 -10.98 19.87
C ASN A 128 12.17 -11.29 20.94
N GLY A 129 11.51 -12.46 20.87
CA GLY A 129 10.47 -12.85 21.83
C GLY A 129 9.17 -12.05 21.74
N LEU A 130 8.95 -11.33 20.63
CA LEU A 130 7.77 -10.48 20.42
C LEU A 130 6.68 -11.23 19.63
N VAL A 131 5.43 -11.05 20.06
CA VAL A 131 4.25 -11.54 19.32
C VAL A 131 4.05 -10.68 18.08
N VAL A 132 3.74 -11.31 16.94
CA VAL A 132 3.43 -10.60 15.71
C VAL A 132 2.10 -9.87 15.85
N PRO A 133 2.10 -8.52 15.87
CA PRO A 133 0.87 -7.80 15.98
C PRO A 133 0.08 -7.96 14.69
N PRO A 134 -1.25 -7.83 14.75
CA PRO A 134 -2.08 -8.10 13.60
C PRO A 134 -1.83 -7.27 12.36
N TRP A 135 -1.52 -5.98 12.55
CA TRP A 135 -1.20 -5.08 11.46
C TRP A 135 0.13 -5.40 10.76
N ARG A 136 0.89 -6.37 11.29
CA ARG A 136 2.10 -6.93 10.68
C ARG A 136 1.87 -8.28 10.02
N LYS A 137 0.64 -8.78 9.99
CA LYS A 137 0.29 -9.99 9.21
C LYS A 137 0.12 -9.61 7.75
N ALA A 138 0.52 -10.53 6.86
CA ALA A 138 0.42 -10.34 5.42
C ALA A 138 -1.00 -9.99 4.97
N SER A 139 -2.02 -10.68 5.50
CA SER A 139 -3.42 -10.40 5.16
C SER A 139 -3.85 -8.97 5.49
N TYR A 140 -3.50 -8.47 6.67
CA TYR A 140 -3.80 -7.09 7.06
C TYR A 140 -3.08 -6.08 6.16
N MET A 141 -1.80 -6.33 5.90
CA MET A 141 -0.99 -5.47 5.04
C MET A 141 -1.51 -5.47 3.61
N GLN A 142 -1.88 -6.62 3.05
CA GLN A 142 -2.50 -6.74 1.74
C GLN A 142 -3.81 -5.93 1.66
N SER A 143 -4.65 -5.96 2.70
CA SER A 143 -5.91 -5.19 2.73
C SER A 143 -5.73 -3.67 2.58
N LYS A 144 -4.57 -3.11 2.95
CA LYS A 144 -4.28 -1.68 2.75
C LYS A 144 -4.33 -1.28 1.28
N TRP A 145 -3.82 -2.11 0.38
CA TRP A 145 -3.67 -1.76 -1.03
C TRP A 145 -4.51 -2.61 -1.97
N LEU A 146 -4.69 -3.90 -1.66
CA LEU A 146 -5.28 -4.90 -2.55
C LEU A 146 -6.73 -5.24 -2.19
N SER A 147 -7.35 -4.47 -1.28
CA SER A 147 -8.79 -4.64 -1.02
C SER A 147 -9.61 -4.26 -2.25
N LYS A 148 -10.63 -5.08 -2.55
CA LYS A 148 -11.59 -4.81 -3.63
C LYS A 148 -12.48 -3.61 -3.32
N ASP A 149 -12.65 -3.29 -2.04
CA ASP A 149 -13.53 -2.21 -1.56
C ASP A 149 -12.81 -0.85 -1.52
N CYS A 150 -11.95 -0.59 -2.51
CA CYS A 150 -11.31 0.70 -2.69
C CYS A 150 -12.31 1.75 -3.17
N LYS A 151 -12.50 2.83 -2.41
CA LYS A 151 -13.24 4.01 -2.85
C LYS A 151 -12.29 4.95 -3.62
N LYS A 152 -12.45 4.99 -4.93
CA LYS A 152 -11.71 5.93 -5.80
C LYS A 152 -12.36 7.30 -5.75
N ASN A 153 -11.58 8.32 -5.42
CA ASN A 153 -11.98 9.72 -5.52
C ASN A 153 -11.12 10.37 -6.60
N SER A 154 -11.76 10.79 -7.69
CA SER A 154 -11.15 11.67 -8.67
C SER A 154 -11.04 13.08 -8.08
N ILE A 155 -9.92 13.75 -8.32
CA ILE A 155 -9.58 15.06 -7.75
C ILE A 155 -9.33 16.04 -8.89
#